data_AF-A0A543I949-F1
#
_entry.id   AF-A0A543I949-F1
#
_cell.length_a   1.000
_cell.length_b   1.000
_cell.length_c   1.000
_cell.angle_alpha   90.00
_cell.angle_beta   90.00
_cell.angle_gamma   90.00
#
_symmetry.space_group_name_H-M   'P 1'
#
loop_
_entity.id
_entity.type
_entity.pdbx_description
1 polymer ?
#
loop_
_entity_poly.entity_id
_entity_poly.type
_entity_poly.pdbx_seq_one_letter_code
_entity_poly.pdbx_strand_id
1 'polypeptide(L)'
;MVGVHRDLVARLRPASAVLLDTPYGFQENVAEISARAQAYFERSVGLRVEVPRGLRGSGEIDADAQAAGTGGDAGLAAVRGADWVFAGPGSPTYALAQWRGGPVGEALADHARTGRAALVFASAAACTLGVFALPVYEIYKSGAWPGWVEGLDVLGHLGLKVAVIPHYDNAEGGTHDTRYCYLGERRLRVLERELPGDAAVLGLDEHTAAVVDEGGDLVQVRGRGVMTVRRRGESVVVASGETMRLTDLRALVRGEAAGHASRPARESGALEAPPVSLRDIVVGCEERFEAGVREGDAEALVRAVLDIDAAVAQWAGDTEEDEGGTEWARGVLRSLVVRLGQVAGRGLADPRDALGPAVEPLVEVRAELRRTGRFELADAVREALQAAGVELRDMPDGTRWRRDRS
;
A
#
# COMPACT_ATOMS: atom_id res chain seq x y z
N MET A 1 2.75 -5.47 -2.24
CA MET A 1 2.89 -6.56 -3.26
C MET A 1 4.29 -7.20 -3.37
N VAL A 2 5.31 -6.73 -2.64
CA VAL A 2 6.72 -7.21 -2.75
C VAL A 2 6.86 -8.75 -2.72
N GLY A 3 6.20 -9.45 -1.80
CA GLY A 3 6.31 -10.90 -1.67
C GLY A 3 5.89 -11.65 -2.93
N VAL A 4 4.82 -11.22 -3.60
CA VAL A 4 4.34 -11.83 -4.86
C VAL A 4 5.39 -11.67 -5.96
N HIS A 5 5.97 -10.48 -6.12
CA HIS A 5 7.03 -10.28 -7.10
C HIS A 5 8.28 -11.10 -6.79
N ARG A 6 8.72 -11.17 -5.53
CA ARG A 6 9.88 -11.99 -5.13
C ARG A 6 9.68 -13.46 -5.46
N ASP A 7 8.51 -14.01 -5.15
CA ASP A 7 8.18 -15.41 -5.45
C ASP A 7 8.22 -15.68 -6.95
N LEU A 8 7.63 -14.78 -7.76
CA LEU A 8 7.63 -14.90 -9.21
C LEU A 8 9.05 -14.80 -9.79
N VAL A 9 9.86 -13.85 -9.32
CA VAL A 9 11.25 -13.70 -9.75
C VAL A 9 12.08 -14.93 -9.37
N ALA A 10 11.91 -15.48 -8.16
CA ALA A 10 12.62 -16.67 -7.72
C ALA A 10 12.25 -17.91 -8.57
N ARG A 11 10.98 -18.02 -8.97
CA ARG A 11 10.45 -19.11 -9.81
C ARG A 11 10.91 -18.99 -11.26
N LEU A 12 10.77 -17.81 -11.85
CA LEU A 12 10.98 -17.58 -13.28
C LEU A 12 12.42 -17.24 -13.65
N ARG A 13 13.17 -16.64 -12.72
CA ARG A 13 14.58 -16.23 -12.88
C ARG A 13 14.82 -15.45 -14.19
N PRO A 14 14.08 -14.35 -14.42
CA PRO A 14 14.21 -13.57 -15.64
C PRO A 14 15.66 -13.05 -15.80
N ALA A 15 16.24 -13.22 -16.98
CA ALA A 15 17.57 -12.70 -17.29
C ALA A 15 17.50 -11.26 -17.80
N SER A 16 16.40 -10.89 -18.47
CA SER A 16 16.10 -9.53 -18.90
C SER A 16 14.72 -9.10 -18.40
N ALA A 17 14.65 -7.90 -17.81
CA ALA A 17 13.42 -7.32 -17.32
C ALA A 17 13.28 -5.86 -17.74
N VAL A 18 12.10 -5.49 -18.25
CA VAL A 18 11.81 -4.15 -18.72
C VAL A 18 10.63 -3.52 -17.98
N LEU A 19 10.71 -2.21 -17.76
CA LEU A 19 9.65 -1.35 -17.25
C LEU A 19 9.15 -0.48 -18.42
N LEU A 20 7.88 -0.65 -18.79
CA LEU A 20 7.21 0.20 -19.75
C LEU A 20 6.67 1.43 -19.04
N ASP A 21 7.28 2.57 -19.32
CA ASP A 21 6.89 3.87 -18.75
C ASP A 21 5.78 4.58 -19.53
N THR A 22 5.35 3.99 -20.65
CA THR A 22 4.33 4.55 -21.54
C THR A 22 3.05 4.98 -20.82
N PRO A 23 2.47 4.20 -19.87
CA PRO A 23 1.20 4.59 -19.25
C PRO A 23 1.25 5.92 -18.51
N TYR A 24 2.41 6.31 -17.97
CA TYR A 24 2.64 7.60 -17.31
C TYR A 24 3.58 8.52 -18.11
N GLY A 25 3.85 8.19 -19.37
CA GLY A 25 4.82 8.88 -20.22
C GLY A 25 4.50 10.35 -20.49
N PHE A 26 3.23 10.73 -20.38
CA PHE A 26 2.75 12.10 -20.53
C PHE A 26 3.03 13.02 -19.32
N GLN A 27 3.53 12.49 -18.21
CA GLN A 27 3.74 13.26 -16.99
C GLN A 27 5.12 13.95 -16.98
N GLU A 28 5.18 15.21 -16.53
CA GLU A 28 6.42 16.00 -16.43
C GLU A 28 7.49 15.34 -15.54
N ASN A 29 7.08 14.58 -14.53
CA ASN A 29 7.95 13.88 -13.59
C ASN A 29 8.23 12.41 -14.00
N VAL A 30 8.04 12.05 -15.27
CA VAL A 30 8.21 10.66 -15.77
C VAL A 30 9.54 10.02 -15.39
N ALA A 31 10.64 10.78 -15.42
CA ALA A 31 11.96 10.28 -15.05
C ALA A 31 12.02 9.90 -13.56
N GLU A 32 11.34 10.64 -12.68
CA GLU A 32 11.26 10.33 -11.26
C GLU A 32 10.42 9.06 -11.02
N ILE A 33 9.27 8.94 -11.67
CA ILE A 33 8.39 7.76 -11.55
C ILE A 33 9.15 6.50 -11.97
N SER A 34 9.81 6.55 -13.13
CA SER A 34 10.66 5.45 -13.61
C SER A 34 11.79 5.12 -12.64
N ALA A 35 12.51 6.12 -12.12
CA ALA A 35 13.59 5.89 -11.16
C ALA A 35 13.08 5.26 -9.86
N ARG A 36 11.92 5.69 -9.35
CA ARG A 36 11.28 5.09 -8.16
C ARG A 36 10.92 3.62 -8.40
N ALA A 37 10.29 3.31 -9.53
CA ALA A 37 9.93 1.94 -9.89
C ALA A 37 11.17 1.05 -10.03
N GLN A 38 12.21 1.51 -10.73
CA GLN A 38 13.49 0.80 -10.83
C GLN A 38 14.09 0.52 -9.45
N ALA A 39 14.11 1.53 -8.59
CA ALA A 39 14.67 1.40 -7.25
C ALA A 39 13.85 0.48 -6.34
N TYR A 40 12.52 0.43 -6.51
CA TYR A 40 11.64 -0.55 -5.86
C TYR A 40 11.97 -1.97 -6.31
N PHE A 41 12.04 -2.24 -7.62
CA PHE A 41 12.36 -3.58 -8.11
C PHE A 41 13.75 -4.02 -7.67
N GLU A 42 14.75 -3.15 -7.73
CA GLU A 42 16.11 -3.49 -7.35
C GLU A 42 16.24 -3.75 -5.84
N ARG A 43 15.77 -2.83 -4.99
CA ARG A 43 15.96 -2.94 -3.53
C ARG A 43 14.96 -3.86 -2.85
N SER A 44 13.70 -3.81 -3.27
CA SER A 44 12.62 -4.54 -2.61
C SER A 44 12.39 -5.90 -3.25
N VAL A 45 12.48 -6.04 -4.57
CA VAL A 45 12.21 -7.31 -5.26
C VAL A 45 13.50 -8.11 -5.51
N GLY A 46 14.64 -7.44 -5.68
CA GLY A 46 15.89 -8.08 -6.11
C GLY A 46 15.94 -8.32 -7.63
N LEU A 47 15.22 -7.50 -8.40
CA LEU A 47 15.18 -7.56 -9.87
C LEU A 47 15.63 -6.22 -10.45
N ARG A 48 16.61 -6.22 -11.34
CA ARG A 48 16.96 -5.00 -12.08
C ARG A 48 16.06 -4.89 -13.30
N VAL A 49 15.30 -3.79 -13.40
CA VAL A 49 14.44 -3.49 -14.55
C VAL A 49 15.00 -2.31 -15.35
N GLU A 50 15.01 -2.44 -16.67
CA GLU A 50 15.46 -1.39 -17.58
C GLU A 50 14.27 -0.67 -18.22
N VAL A 51 14.41 0.63 -18.45
CA VAL A 51 13.39 1.44 -19.12
C VAL A 51 13.80 1.60 -20.59
N PRO A 52 13.14 0.90 -21.54
CA PRO A 52 13.53 0.99 -22.94
C PRO A 52 13.14 2.35 -23.50
N ARG A 53 14.04 2.94 -24.30
CA ARG A 53 13.84 4.28 -24.88
C ARG A 53 13.07 4.20 -26.20
N GLY A 54 12.45 5.31 -26.60
CA GLY A 54 11.84 5.44 -27.93
C GLY A 54 10.59 4.57 -28.15
N LEU A 55 9.92 4.16 -27.08
CA LEU A 55 8.67 3.38 -27.14
C LEU A 55 7.41 4.24 -27.16
N ARG A 56 7.56 5.55 -26.97
CA ARG A 56 6.49 6.53 -26.96
C ARG A 56 6.56 7.23 -28.32
N GLY A 57 5.55 7.05 -29.15
CA GLY A 57 5.54 7.48 -30.55
C GLY A 57 5.40 9.00 -30.74
N SER A 58 4.82 9.41 -31.87
CA SER A 58 4.67 10.82 -32.31
C SER A 58 3.77 11.71 -31.45
N GLY A 59 3.34 11.24 -30.27
CA GLY A 59 2.49 11.99 -29.33
C GLY A 59 3.27 12.71 -28.22
N GLU A 60 4.59 12.56 -28.16
CA GLU A 60 5.43 13.37 -27.26
C GLU A 60 5.70 14.75 -27.86
N ILE A 61 5.64 15.78 -27.03
CA ILE A 61 6.22 17.08 -27.34
C ILE A 61 7.73 16.82 -27.54
N ASP A 62 8.28 17.24 -28.67
CA ASP A 62 9.63 16.94 -29.16
C ASP A 62 9.88 15.53 -29.77
N ALA A 63 8.84 14.73 -30.03
CA ALA A 63 8.98 13.43 -30.71
C ALA A 63 9.68 13.53 -32.09
N ASP A 64 9.49 14.65 -32.79
CA ASP A 64 10.12 14.95 -34.08
C ASP A 64 11.66 15.01 -34.02
N ALA A 65 12.27 15.15 -32.84
CA ALA A 65 13.73 15.18 -32.66
C ALA A 65 14.33 13.80 -32.33
N GLN A 66 13.56 12.84 -31.81
CA GLN A 66 14.05 11.54 -31.33
C GLN A 66 13.50 10.33 -32.09
N ALA A 67 12.40 10.49 -32.84
CA ALA A 67 11.85 9.44 -33.70
C ALA A 67 12.68 9.16 -34.98
N ALA A 68 13.65 10.01 -35.32
CA ALA A 68 14.54 9.83 -36.47
C ALA A 68 15.81 9.00 -36.16
N GLY A 69 15.92 8.37 -34.99
CA GLY A 69 17.11 7.65 -34.55
C GLY A 69 16.89 6.18 -34.21
N THR A 70 17.98 5.41 -34.22
CA THR A 70 18.10 3.97 -33.87
C THR A 70 17.63 3.58 -32.46
N GLY A 71 17.15 4.54 -31.66
CA GLY A 71 16.72 4.33 -30.28
C GLY A 71 15.38 3.60 -30.14
N GLY A 72 14.41 3.85 -31.03
CA GLY A 72 13.12 3.17 -31.03
C GLY A 72 13.25 1.68 -31.35
N ASP A 73 14.08 1.35 -32.34
CA ASP A 73 14.38 -0.05 -32.71
C ASP A 73 15.06 -0.82 -31.58
N ALA A 74 16.01 -0.18 -30.88
CA ALA A 74 16.69 -0.78 -29.75
C ALA A 74 15.75 -0.99 -28.55
N GLY A 75 14.88 -0.01 -28.26
CA GLY A 75 13.87 -0.13 -27.21
C GLY A 75 12.89 -1.25 -27.50
N LEU A 76 12.37 -1.33 -28.73
CA LEU A 76 11.45 -2.39 -29.14
C LEU A 76 12.13 -3.77 -29.10
N ALA A 77 13.39 -3.87 -29.52
CA ALA A 77 14.16 -5.10 -29.42
C ALA A 77 14.32 -5.55 -27.97
N ALA A 78 14.54 -4.63 -27.02
CA ALA A 78 14.57 -4.93 -25.60
C ALA A 78 13.22 -5.47 -25.10
N VAL A 79 12.10 -4.88 -25.50
CA VAL A 79 10.76 -5.39 -25.15
C VAL A 79 10.54 -6.80 -25.69
N ARG A 80 10.84 -7.05 -26.98
CA ARG A 80 10.70 -8.38 -27.61
C ARG A 80 11.62 -9.44 -27.00
N GLY A 81 12.78 -9.02 -26.49
CA GLY A 81 13.78 -9.90 -25.89
C GLY A 81 13.65 -10.11 -24.37
N ALA A 82 12.76 -9.38 -23.71
CA ALA A 82 12.60 -9.45 -22.26
C ALA A 82 11.96 -10.76 -21.80
N ASP A 83 12.33 -11.21 -20.60
CA ASP A 83 11.70 -12.35 -19.90
C ASP A 83 10.67 -11.86 -18.86
N TRP A 84 10.68 -10.57 -18.57
CA TRP A 84 9.78 -9.91 -17.63
C TRP A 84 9.43 -8.52 -18.15
N VAL A 85 8.14 -8.24 -18.32
CA VAL A 85 7.64 -6.94 -18.78
C VAL A 85 6.69 -6.39 -17.72
N PHE A 86 7.07 -5.27 -17.11
CA PHE A 86 6.27 -4.59 -16.10
C PHE A 86 5.71 -3.26 -16.61
N ALA A 87 4.45 -2.98 -16.30
CA ALA A 87 3.78 -1.70 -16.55
C ALA A 87 2.79 -1.43 -15.41
N GLY A 88 2.63 -0.18 -14.98
CA GLY A 88 1.84 0.15 -13.80
C GLY A 88 1.01 1.44 -13.94
N PRO A 89 1.33 2.49 -13.16
CA PRO A 89 0.48 3.67 -12.99
C PRO A 89 0.29 4.47 -14.27
N GLY A 90 -0.75 5.32 -14.30
CA GLY A 90 -0.91 6.35 -15.32
C GLY A 90 -2.28 6.31 -16.00
N SER A 91 -2.31 6.47 -17.31
CA SER A 91 -3.54 6.53 -18.11
C SER A 91 -3.67 5.29 -19.03
N PRO A 92 -4.78 4.53 -18.90
CA PRO A 92 -5.05 3.41 -19.81
C PRO A 92 -5.19 3.84 -21.27
N THR A 93 -5.87 4.96 -21.52
CA THR A 93 -6.13 5.48 -22.88
C THR A 93 -4.87 6.02 -23.53
N TYR A 94 -4.00 6.68 -22.76
CA TYR A 94 -2.70 7.12 -23.26
C TYR A 94 -1.82 5.93 -23.63
N ALA A 95 -1.74 4.91 -22.77
CA ALA A 95 -1.01 3.68 -23.06
C ALA A 95 -1.52 2.99 -24.34
N LEU A 96 -2.85 2.84 -24.46
CA LEU A 96 -3.48 2.24 -25.63
C LEU A 96 -3.23 3.03 -26.91
N ALA A 97 -3.22 4.36 -26.86
CA ALA A 97 -2.93 5.20 -28.01
C ALA A 97 -1.51 4.97 -28.57
N GLN A 98 -0.57 4.54 -27.72
CA GLN A 98 0.81 4.24 -28.11
C GLN A 98 1.02 2.78 -28.51
N TRP A 99 0.32 1.84 -27.84
CA TRP A 99 0.56 0.40 -28.01
C TRP A 99 -0.34 -0.24 -29.06
N ARG A 100 -1.61 0.18 -29.15
CA ARG A 100 -2.61 -0.50 -29.97
C ARG A 100 -2.37 -0.27 -31.45
N GLY A 101 -2.33 -1.36 -32.23
CA GLY A 101 -1.99 -1.31 -33.66
C GLY A 101 -0.53 -0.94 -33.94
N GLY A 102 0.32 -0.94 -32.91
CA GLY A 102 1.74 -0.63 -32.99
C GLY A 102 2.63 -1.78 -32.51
N PRO A 103 3.95 -1.66 -32.71
CA PRO A 103 4.89 -2.76 -32.49
C PRO A 103 5.05 -3.18 -31.02
N VAL A 104 4.78 -2.28 -30.07
CA VAL A 104 4.78 -2.62 -28.63
C VAL A 104 3.60 -3.52 -28.29
N GLY A 105 2.39 -3.19 -28.79
CA GLY A 105 1.21 -4.04 -28.62
C GLY A 105 1.41 -5.43 -29.24
N GLU A 106 2.01 -5.50 -30.44
CA GLU A 106 2.37 -6.77 -31.08
C GLU A 106 3.34 -7.59 -30.21
N ALA A 107 4.37 -6.96 -29.65
CA ALA A 107 5.33 -7.65 -28.78
C ALA A 107 4.67 -8.21 -27.50
N LEU A 108 3.73 -7.47 -26.90
CA LEU A 108 2.97 -7.93 -25.74
C LEU A 108 2.06 -9.12 -26.08
N ALA A 109 1.36 -9.07 -27.22
CA ALA A 109 0.54 -10.17 -27.70
C ALA A 109 1.39 -11.42 -28.00
N ASP A 110 2.56 -11.25 -28.60
CA ASP A 110 3.50 -12.34 -28.86
C ASP A 110 4.02 -12.99 -27.57
N HIS A 111 4.35 -12.18 -26.55
CA HIS A 111 4.75 -12.70 -25.24
C HIS A 111 3.64 -13.51 -24.58
N ALA A 112 2.40 -13.02 -24.62
CA ALA A 112 1.26 -13.74 -24.08
C ALA A 112 1.00 -15.06 -24.83
N ARG A 113 1.06 -15.03 -26.17
CA ARG A 113 0.84 -16.21 -27.02
C ARG A 113 1.93 -17.28 -26.87
N THR A 114 3.18 -16.87 -26.64
CA THR A 114 4.32 -17.79 -26.57
C THR A 114 4.67 -18.20 -25.15
N GLY A 115 4.16 -17.50 -24.13
CA GLY A 115 4.55 -17.68 -22.74
C GLY A 115 6.03 -17.39 -22.47
N ARG A 116 6.71 -16.67 -23.37
CA ARG A 116 8.16 -16.44 -23.30
C ARG A 116 8.55 -15.49 -22.18
N ALA A 117 7.69 -14.53 -21.86
CA ALA A 117 7.92 -13.54 -20.82
C ALA A 117 6.77 -13.51 -19.82
N ALA A 118 7.07 -13.18 -18.58
CA ALA A 118 6.06 -12.80 -17.61
C ALA A 118 5.58 -11.37 -17.86
N LEU A 119 4.29 -11.23 -18.16
CA LEU A 119 3.61 -9.93 -18.25
C LEU A 119 3.05 -9.57 -16.88
N VAL A 120 3.53 -8.47 -16.29
CA VAL A 120 3.18 -8.03 -14.94
C VAL A 120 2.62 -6.62 -15.02
N PHE A 121 1.30 -6.50 -15.13
CA PHE A 121 0.60 -5.23 -15.32
C PHE A 121 -0.20 -4.88 -14.08
N ALA A 122 -0.08 -3.64 -13.61
CA ALA A 122 -0.80 -3.11 -12.46
C ALA A 122 -1.62 -1.89 -12.86
N SER A 123 -2.67 -1.58 -12.09
CA SER A 123 -3.44 -0.34 -12.21
C SER A 123 -3.81 0.03 -13.66
N ALA A 124 -3.51 1.25 -14.10
CA ALA A 124 -3.82 1.76 -15.42
C ALA A 124 -3.35 0.84 -16.55
N ALA A 125 -2.16 0.25 -16.43
CA ALA A 125 -1.70 -0.73 -17.41
C ALA A 125 -2.58 -1.99 -17.42
N ALA A 126 -2.99 -2.50 -16.25
CA ALA A 126 -3.85 -3.69 -16.16
C ALA A 126 -5.20 -3.49 -16.88
N CYS A 127 -5.77 -2.28 -16.84
CA CYS A 127 -6.98 -1.93 -17.59
C CYS A 127 -6.87 -2.21 -19.11
N THR A 128 -5.65 -2.17 -19.65
CA THR A 128 -5.41 -2.34 -21.10
C THR A 128 -5.43 -3.80 -21.55
N LEU A 129 -5.33 -4.77 -20.64
CA LEU A 129 -5.13 -6.18 -21.00
C LEU A 129 -6.37 -6.89 -21.55
N GLY A 130 -7.56 -6.36 -21.26
CA GLY A 130 -8.83 -6.92 -21.72
C GLY A 130 -9.15 -6.59 -23.17
N VAL A 131 -10.28 -7.14 -23.64
CA VAL A 131 -10.92 -6.71 -24.91
C VAL A 131 -11.46 -5.29 -24.78
N PHE A 132 -11.90 -4.95 -23.57
CA PHE A 132 -12.42 -3.64 -23.21
C PHE A 132 -11.52 -3.02 -22.15
N ALA A 133 -11.25 -1.73 -22.29
CA ALA A 133 -10.45 -0.97 -21.33
C ALA A 133 -11.23 0.23 -20.80
N LEU A 134 -10.98 0.55 -19.54
CA LEU A 134 -11.65 1.63 -18.83
C LEU A 134 -10.93 2.97 -19.06
N PRO A 135 -11.56 3.97 -19.72
CA PRO A 135 -11.02 5.32 -19.82
C PRO A 135 -11.27 6.11 -18.52
N VAL A 136 -10.63 5.71 -17.44
CA VAL A 136 -10.91 6.22 -16.08
C VAL A 136 -10.69 7.72 -15.96
N TYR A 137 -9.62 8.26 -16.55
CA TYR A 137 -9.33 9.70 -16.44
C TYR A 137 -10.38 10.53 -17.18
N GLU A 138 -10.79 10.09 -18.36
CA GLU A 138 -11.82 10.76 -19.15
C GLU A 138 -13.16 10.75 -18.41
N ILE A 139 -13.55 9.63 -17.81
CA ILE A 139 -14.82 9.50 -17.08
C ILE A 139 -14.78 10.26 -15.75
N TYR A 140 -13.73 10.06 -14.95
CA TYR A 140 -13.65 10.56 -13.58
C TYR A 140 -13.11 12.00 -13.50
N LYS A 141 -11.98 12.28 -14.15
CA LYS A 141 -11.30 13.59 -14.08
C LYS A 141 -11.92 14.58 -15.09
N SER A 142 -12.27 14.14 -16.30
CA SER A 142 -12.79 15.02 -17.37
C SER A 142 -14.32 15.03 -17.53
N GLY A 143 -15.04 14.14 -16.85
CA GLY A 143 -16.51 14.10 -16.85
C GLY A 143 -17.14 13.55 -18.13
N ALA A 144 -16.40 12.79 -18.94
CA ALA A 144 -16.93 12.13 -20.13
C ALA A 144 -18.04 11.12 -19.79
N TRP A 145 -18.93 10.87 -20.75
CA TRP A 145 -19.95 9.84 -20.58
C TRP A 145 -19.31 8.44 -20.45
N PRO A 146 -19.75 7.58 -19.51
CA PRO A 146 -19.19 6.24 -19.35
C PRO A 146 -19.37 5.41 -20.62
N GLY A 147 -18.25 4.99 -21.21
CA GLY A 147 -18.19 4.05 -22.34
C GLY A 147 -16.87 3.30 -22.33
N TRP A 148 -16.86 2.08 -22.84
CA TRP A 148 -15.63 1.30 -23.01
C TRP A 148 -14.82 1.79 -24.22
N VAL A 149 -13.50 1.73 -24.11
CA VAL A 149 -12.61 1.77 -25.27
C VAL A 149 -12.08 0.37 -25.57
N GLU A 150 -11.57 0.16 -26.78
CA GLU A 150 -10.97 -1.11 -27.17
C GLU A 150 -9.61 -1.30 -26.50
N GLY A 151 -9.43 -2.44 -25.82
CA GLY A 151 -8.18 -2.81 -25.16
C GLY A 151 -7.17 -3.49 -26.08
N LEU A 152 -6.13 -4.08 -25.51
CA LEU A 152 -5.09 -4.82 -26.25
C LEU A 152 -5.51 -6.26 -26.56
N ASP A 153 -6.54 -6.79 -25.88
CA ASP A 153 -6.98 -8.19 -25.98
C ASP A 153 -5.89 -9.23 -25.69
N VAL A 154 -4.98 -8.91 -24.75
CA VAL A 154 -3.94 -9.85 -24.30
C VAL A 154 -4.56 -11.07 -23.60
N LEU A 155 -5.60 -10.84 -22.78
CA LEU A 155 -6.30 -11.91 -22.06
C LEU A 155 -7.22 -12.74 -22.98
N GLY A 156 -7.53 -12.27 -24.19
CA GLY A 156 -8.25 -13.05 -25.19
C GLY A 156 -7.48 -14.30 -25.61
N HIS A 157 -6.15 -14.26 -25.63
CA HIS A 157 -5.31 -15.43 -25.85
C HIS A 157 -5.51 -16.51 -24.79
N LEU A 158 -5.81 -16.10 -23.56
CA LEU A 158 -6.16 -17.00 -22.46
C LEU A 158 -7.63 -17.43 -22.50
N GLY A 159 -8.40 -17.05 -23.53
CA GLY A 159 -9.83 -17.35 -23.66
C GLY A 159 -10.72 -16.53 -22.73
N LEU A 160 -10.23 -15.38 -22.24
CA LEU A 160 -10.95 -14.51 -21.32
C LEU A 160 -11.42 -13.23 -22.02
N LYS A 161 -12.73 -13.14 -22.30
CA LYS A 161 -13.36 -11.93 -22.83
C LYS A 161 -13.75 -11.00 -21.68
N VAL A 162 -12.82 -10.17 -21.24
CA VAL A 162 -13.00 -9.35 -20.03
C VAL A 162 -12.69 -7.87 -20.22
N ALA A 163 -13.25 -7.05 -19.33
CA ALA A 163 -12.73 -5.74 -18.96
C ALA A 163 -12.03 -5.88 -17.60
N VAL A 164 -10.75 -5.53 -17.49
CA VAL A 164 -10.03 -5.58 -16.21
C VAL A 164 -10.24 -4.25 -15.49
N ILE A 165 -10.68 -4.30 -14.24
CA ILE A 165 -10.83 -3.13 -13.37
C ILE A 165 -9.96 -3.34 -12.11
N PRO A 166 -8.77 -2.73 -12.03
CA PRO A 166 -7.96 -2.68 -10.81
C PRO A 166 -8.60 -1.74 -9.78
N HIS A 167 -8.03 -1.65 -8.58
CA HIS A 167 -8.52 -0.75 -7.53
C HIS A 167 -10.03 -0.93 -7.32
N TYR A 168 -10.48 -2.19 -7.31
CA TYR A 168 -11.88 -2.54 -7.40
C TYR A 168 -12.65 -2.16 -6.14
N ASP A 169 -12.00 -2.21 -4.99
CA ASP A 169 -12.47 -1.80 -3.66
C ASP A 169 -12.05 -0.37 -3.26
N ASN A 170 -11.51 0.42 -4.19
CA ASN A 170 -11.02 1.78 -3.91
C ASN A 170 -12.01 2.59 -3.05
N ALA A 171 -11.47 3.20 -2.00
CA ALA A 171 -12.21 3.99 -1.01
C ALA A 171 -11.66 5.40 -0.79
N GLU A 172 -10.72 5.87 -1.61
CA GLU A 172 -10.09 7.19 -1.45
C GLU A 172 -11.09 8.36 -1.45
N GLY A 173 -12.25 8.19 -2.07
CA GLY A 173 -13.29 9.22 -2.12
C GLY A 173 -13.88 9.59 -0.76
N GLY A 174 -13.76 8.73 0.26
CA GLY A 174 -14.25 8.92 1.63
C GLY A 174 -15.77 9.13 1.73
N THR A 175 -16.24 10.31 1.36
CA THR A 175 -17.66 10.72 1.37
C THR A 175 -18.44 10.30 0.12
N HIS A 176 -17.77 9.77 -0.91
CA HIS A 176 -18.41 9.34 -2.16
C HIS A 176 -17.81 8.04 -2.71
N ASP A 177 -18.60 7.35 -3.53
CA ASP A 177 -18.29 6.04 -4.07
C ASP A 177 -17.20 6.14 -5.15
N THR A 178 -16.00 5.68 -4.82
CA THR A 178 -14.82 5.61 -5.70
C THR A 178 -14.42 4.18 -6.04
N ARG A 179 -15.23 3.19 -5.64
CA ARG A 179 -15.00 1.79 -5.98
C ARG A 179 -14.95 1.61 -7.49
N TYR A 180 -14.33 0.52 -7.91
CA TYR A 180 -14.18 0.13 -9.32
C TYR A 180 -13.34 1.13 -10.11
N CYS A 181 -12.16 1.48 -9.59
CA CYS A 181 -11.24 2.43 -10.22
C CYS A 181 -11.88 3.84 -10.41
N TYR A 182 -12.32 4.47 -9.32
CA TYR A 182 -12.97 5.80 -9.28
C TYR A 182 -14.30 5.93 -10.03
N LEU A 183 -14.86 4.84 -10.52
CA LEU A 183 -16.14 4.87 -11.23
C LEU A 183 -17.33 5.12 -10.30
N GLY A 184 -17.36 4.38 -9.20
CA GLY A 184 -18.55 4.16 -8.37
C GLY A 184 -19.60 3.30 -9.08
N GLU A 185 -20.47 2.68 -8.27
CA GLU A 185 -21.47 1.70 -8.72
C GLU A 185 -22.41 2.25 -9.81
N ARG A 186 -22.75 3.54 -9.74
CA ARG A 186 -23.64 4.18 -10.73
C ARG A 186 -23.06 4.14 -12.14
N ARG A 187 -21.77 4.45 -12.30
CA ARG A 187 -21.12 4.49 -13.63
C ARG A 187 -20.77 3.09 -14.10
N LEU A 188 -20.34 2.21 -13.21
CA LEU A 188 -20.08 0.81 -13.54
C LEU A 188 -21.33 0.14 -14.15
N ARG A 189 -22.52 0.35 -13.59
CA ARG A 189 -23.77 -0.21 -14.13
C ARG A 189 -24.10 0.25 -15.55
N VAL A 190 -23.67 1.44 -15.96
CA VAL A 190 -23.84 1.93 -17.34
C VAL A 190 -22.93 1.12 -18.26
N LEU A 191 -21.65 1.04 -17.90
CA LEU A 191 -20.63 0.27 -18.63
C LEU A 191 -20.99 -1.22 -18.73
N GLU A 192 -21.48 -1.84 -17.66
CA GLU A 192 -21.87 -3.26 -17.65
C GLU A 192 -22.97 -3.60 -18.67
N ARG A 193 -23.84 -2.64 -19.01
CA ARG A 193 -24.90 -2.85 -20.01
C ARG A 193 -24.39 -2.87 -21.44
N GLU A 194 -23.23 -2.27 -21.68
CA GLU A 194 -22.58 -2.23 -22.99
C GLU A 194 -21.76 -3.50 -23.26
N LEU A 195 -21.42 -4.26 -22.22
CA LEU A 195 -20.67 -5.50 -22.37
C LEU A 195 -21.51 -6.60 -23.07
N PRO A 196 -20.92 -7.35 -24.02
CA PRO A 196 -21.54 -8.53 -24.59
C PRO A 196 -21.96 -9.56 -23.54
N GLY A 197 -22.96 -10.39 -23.86
CA GLY A 197 -23.48 -11.40 -22.94
C GLY A 197 -22.46 -12.48 -22.56
N ASP A 198 -21.39 -12.68 -23.32
CA ASP A 198 -20.29 -13.62 -23.09
C ASP A 198 -19.04 -12.95 -22.49
N ALA A 199 -19.14 -11.68 -22.08
CA ALA A 199 -18.07 -10.93 -21.45
C ALA A 199 -18.32 -10.68 -19.95
N ALA A 200 -17.27 -10.34 -19.22
CA ALA A 200 -17.33 -10.02 -17.79
C ALA A 200 -16.39 -8.87 -17.39
N VAL A 201 -16.66 -8.27 -16.24
CA VAL A 201 -15.69 -7.44 -15.52
C VAL A 201 -14.83 -8.36 -14.66
N LEU A 202 -13.52 -8.24 -14.77
CA LEU A 202 -12.55 -8.88 -13.89
C LEU A 202 -11.99 -7.80 -12.95
N GLY A 203 -12.57 -7.74 -11.76
CA GLY A 203 -12.18 -6.83 -10.69
C GLY A 203 -10.99 -7.37 -9.89
N LEU A 204 -10.01 -6.51 -9.62
CA LEU A 204 -8.92 -6.77 -8.69
C LEU A 204 -8.89 -5.66 -7.64
N ASP A 205 -9.02 -6.04 -6.38
CA ASP A 205 -8.88 -5.12 -5.26
C ASP A 205 -7.45 -4.57 -5.17
N GLU A 206 -7.31 -3.48 -4.42
CA GLU A 206 -6.02 -2.90 -4.08
C GLU A 206 -5.10 -3.95 -3.43
N HIS A 207 -3.81 -3.85 -3.73
CA HIS A 207 -2.78 -4.80 -3.29
C HIS A 207 -3.12 -6.29 -3.54
N THR A 208 -3.79 -6.58 -4.66
CA THR A 208 -4.18 -7.94 -5.06
C THR A 208 -3.73 -8.21 -6.50
N ALA A 209 -3.31 -9.45 -6.77
CA ALA A 209 -2.93 -9.93 -8.09
C ALA A 209 -3.60 -11.27 -8.39
N ALA A 210 -4.07 -11.42 -9.63
CA ALA A 210 -4.39 -12.70 -10.22
C ALA A 210 -3.17 -13.18 -11.02
N VAL A 211 -2.51 -14.25 -10.55
CA VAL A 211 -1.39 -14.88 -11.24
C VAL A 211 -1.94 -16.00 -12.11
N VAL A 212 -1.83 -15.85 -13.42
CA VAL A 212 -2.30 -16.86 -14.38
C VAL A 212 -1.12 -17.65 -14.92
N ASP A 213 -1.19 -18.97 -14.81
CA ASP A 213 -0.27 -19.94 -15.40
C ASP A 213 -1.04 -20.76 -16.43
N GLU A 214 -0.94 -20.38 -17.69
CA GLU A 214 -1.65 -21.05 -18.78
C GLU A 214 -1.17 -22.50 -18.97
N GLY A 215 0.14 -22.73 -18.89
CA GLY A 215 0.72 -24.07 -19.06
C GLY A 215 0.28 -25.04 -17.97
N GLY A 216 0.04 -24.52 -16.76
CA GLY A 216 -0.50 -25.28 -15.63
C GLY A 216 -2.04 -25.35 -15.56
N ASP A 217 -2.78 -24.61 -16.39
CA ASP A 217 -4.24 -24.37 -16.26
C ASP A 217 -4.62 -23.82 -14.87
N LEU A 218 -3.85 -22.88 -14.32
CA LEU A 218 -4.06 -22.36 -12.97
C LEU A 218 -4.19 -20.84 -12.92
N VAL A 219 -5.06 -20.38 -12.04
CA VAL A 219 -5.20 -18.97 -11.64
C VAL A 219 -5.11 -18.93 -10.13
N GLN A 220 -4.17 -18.16 -9.59
CA GLN A 220 -4.00 -17.96 -8.15
C GLN A 220 -4.25 -16.50 -7.79
N VAL A 221 -5.12 -16.26 -6.81
CA VAL A 221 -5.33 -14.92 -6.25
C VAL A 221 -4.34 -14.74 -5.11
N ARG A 222 -3.60 -13.62 -5.10
CA ARG A 222 -2.55 -13.32 -4.14
C ARG A 222 -2.66 -11.88 -3.70
N GLY A 223 -2.42 -11.59 -2.42
CA GLY A 223 -2.44 -10.22 -1.91
C GLY A 223 -3.36 -10.07 -0.71
N ARG A 224 -3.95 -8.89 -0.54
CA ARG A 224 -4.76 -8.54 0.65
C ARG A 224 -6.27 -8.60 0.41
N GLY A 225 -6.71 -8.31 -0.80
CA GLY A 225 -8.12 -8.30 -1.19
C GLY A 225 -8.51 -9.53 -1.99
N VAL A 226 -9.46 -9.36 -2.91
CA VAL A 226 -10.03 -10.44 -3.71
C VAL A 226 -9.97 -10.17 -5.21
N MET A 227 -10.18 -11.24 -5.98
CA MET A 227 -10.53 -11.14 -7.39
C MET A 227 -12.05 -11.32 -7.53
N THR A 228 -12.69 -10.45 -8.28
CA THR A 228 -14.14 -10.52 -8.54
C THR A 228 -14.41 -10.71 -10.03
N VAL A 229 -15.18 -11.73 -10.38
CA VAL A 229 -15.77 -11.85 -11.72
C VAL A 229 -17.20 -11.35 -11.64
N ARG A 230 -17.48 -10.22 -12.29
CA ARG A 230 -18.80 -9.57 -12.25
C ARG A 230 -19.46 -9.52 -13.62
N ARG A 231 -20.73 -9.92 -13.67
CA ARG A 231 -21.57 -9.92 -14.87
C ARG A 231 -22.95 -9.39 -14.54
N ARG A 232 -23.34 -8.28 -15.18
CA ARG A 232 -24.68 -7.69 -15.05
C ARG A 232 -25.12 -7.48 -13.58
N GLY A 233 -24.19 -7.05 -12.74
CA GLY A 233 -24.43 -6.85 -11.30
C GLY A 233 -24.33 -8.11 -10.43
N GLU A 234 -24.13 -9.30 -11.00
CA GLU A 234 -23.85 -10.52 -10.24
C GLU A 234 -22.34 -10.72 -10.13
N SER A 235 -21.84 -10.91 -8.91
CA SER A 235 -20.42 -11.08 -8.62
C SER A 235 -20.13 -12.48 -8.08
N VAL A 236 -19.06 -13.08 -8.58
CA VAL A 236 -18.40 -14.25 -7.99
C VAL A 236 -17.05 -13.80 -7.47
N VAL A 237 -16.81 -14.00 -6.18
CA VAL A 237 -15.59 -13.58 -5.49
C VAL A 237 -14.67 -14.78 -5.31
N VAL A 238 -13.37 -14.58 -5.55
CA VAL A 238 -12.31 -15.55 -5.34
C VAL A 238 -11.31 -14.92 -4.36
N ALA A 239 -11.15 -15.56 -3.20
CA ALA A 239 -10.40 -14.98 -2.09
C ALA A 239 -8.88 -15.07 -2.30
N SER A 240 -8.11 -14.16 -1.69
CA SER A 240 -6.65 -14.28 -1.66
C SER A 240 -6.20 -15.61 -1.05
N GLY A 241 -5.21 -16.24 -1.69
CA GLY A 241 -4.72 -17.57 -1.36
C GLY A 241 -5.42 -18.69 -2.11
N GLU A 242 -6.63 -18.46 -2.65
CA GLU A 242 -7.33 -19.46 -3.45
C GLU A 242 -6.66 -19.67 -4.81
N THR A 243 -6.78 -20.90 -5.28
CA THR A 243 -6.34 -21.33 -6.60
C THR A 243 -7.51 -21.99 -7.30
N MET A 244 -7.76 -21.60 -8.54
CA MET A 244 -8.77 -22.20 -9.40
C MET A 244 -8.17 -22.55 -10.76
N ARG A 245 -8.87 -23.38 -11.54
CA ARG A 245 -8.41 -23.64 -12.91
C ARG A 245 -8.72 -22.46 -13.82
N LEU A 246 -7.84 -22.21 -14.79
CA LEU A 246 -8.11 -21.21 -15.82
C LEU A 246 -9.37 -21.58 -16.61
N THR A 247 -9.62 -22.87 -16.84
CA THR A 247 -10.88 -23.37 -17.40
C THR A 247 -12.13 -22.98 -16.59
N ASP A 248 -12.05 -23.00 -15.26
CA ASP A 248 -13.18 -22.61 -14.40
C ASP A 248 -13.38 -21.08 -14.45
N LEU A 249 -12.31 -20.29 -14.51
CA LEU A 249 -12.39 -18.84 -14.71
C LEU A 249 -13.06 -18.49 -16.06
N ARG A 250 -12.70 -19.20 -17.14
CA ARG A 250 -13.35 -19.04 -18.46
C ARG A 250 -14.86 -19.30 -18.37
N ALA A 251 -15.28 -20.34 -17.65
CA ALA A 251 -16.69 -20.65 -17.45
C ALA A 251 -17.42 -19.55 -16.65
N LEU A 252 -16.78 -18.95 -15.63
CA LEU A 252 -17.34 -17.80 -14.91
C LEU A 252 -17.52 -16.59 -15.81
N VAL A 253 -16.53 -16.27 -16.65
CA VAL A 253 -16.59 -15.16 -17.61
C VAL A 253 -17.73 -15.35 -18.63
N ARG A 254 -17.95 -16.58 -19.12
CA ARG A 254 -19.07 -16.89 -20.03
C ARG A 254 -20.42 -17.00 -19.33
N GLY A 255 -20.44 -17.10 -18.00
CA GLY A 255 -21.67 -17.30 -17.22
C GLY A 255 -22.19 -18.72 -17.19
N GLU A 256 -21.32 -19.70 -17.42
CA GLU A 256 -21.68 -21.12 -17.55
C GLU A 256 -21.65 -21.85 -16.20
N ALA A 257 -21.00 -21.29 -15.17
CA ALA A 257 -20.85 -21.93 -13.87
C ALA A 257 -21.73 -21.26 -12.79
N ALA A 258 -22.80 -21.95 -12.38
CA ALA A 258 -23.61 -21.63 -11.20
C ALA A 258 -23.12 -22.35 -9.91
N GLY A 259 -21.89 -22.89 -9.91
CA GLY A 259 -21.40 -23.84 -8.89
C GLY A 259 -20.45 -23.30 -7.82
N HIS A 260 -19.82 -22.13 -8.02
CA HIS A 260 -19.07 -21.44 -6.96
C HIS A 260 -19.99 -20.41 -6.30
N ALA A 261 -21.02 -20.90 -5.63
CA ALA A 261 -21.93 -20.07 -4.86
C ALA A 261 -21.35 -19.78 -3.46
N SER A 262 -20.38 -18.87 -3.38
CA SER A 262 -20.38 -17.94 -2.26
C SER A 262 -21.21 -16.75 -2.71
N ARG A 263 -22.52 -16.87 -2.49
CA ARG A 263 -23.47 -15.78 -2.61
C ARG A 263 -22.97 -14.67 -1.68
N PRO A 264 -22.69 -13.43 -2.12
CA PRO A 264 -22.56 -12.35 -1.15
C PRO A 264 -23.87 -12.30 -0.38
N ALA A 265 -23.77 -12.24 0.96
CA ALA A 265 -24.93 -11.87 1.75
C ALA A 265 -25.49 -10.59 1.14
N ARG A 266 -26.81 -10.56 0.92
CA ARG A 266 -27.50 -9.29 0.67
C ARG A 266 -27.21 -8.43 1.89
N GLU A 267 -26.26 -7.52 1.79
CA GLU A 267 -26.14 -6.44 2.74
C GLU A 267 -27.17 -5.38 2.36
N SER A 268 -28.35 -5.53 2.97
CA SER A 268 -29.20 -4.38 3.18
C SER A 268 -28.52 -3.48 4.20
N GLY A 269 -28.01 -2.34 3.74
CA GLY A 269 -27.86 -1.11 4.53
C GLY A 269 -27.32 -1.27 5.95
N ALA A 270 -26.05 -1.61 6.08
CA ALA A 270 -25.21 -1.05 7.12
C ALA A 270 -23.93 -0.59 6.41
N LEU A 271 -23.51 0.65 6.66
CA LEU A 271 -22.22 1.13 6.21
C LEU A 271 -21.14 0.23 6.84
N GLU A 272 -20.64 -0.76 6.10
CA GLU A 272 -19.36 -1.39 6.43
C GLU A 272 -18.31 -0.29 6.52
N ALA A 273 -17.53 -0.31 7.61
CA ALA A 273 -16.48 0.68 7.83
C ALA A 273 -15.51 0.65 6.63
N PRO A 274 -15.09 1.82 6.12
CA PRO A 274 -14.22 1.89 4.94
C PRO A 274 -12.92 1.11 5.17
N PRO A 275 -12.31 0.54 4.11
CA PRO A 275 -10.97 -0.03 4.23
C PRO A 275 -10.02 1.06 4.75
N VAL A 276 -9.24 0.69 5.75
CA VAL A 276 -8.47 1.64 6.56
C VAL A 276 -7.36 2.25 5.71
N SER A 277 -7.46 3.55 5.41
CA SER A 277 -6.42 4.28 4.68
C SER A 277 -5.14 4.43 5.52
N LEU A 278 -3.99 4.72 4.89
CA LEU A 278 -2.77 5.06 5.64
C LEU A 278 -3.04 6.20 6.64
N ARG A 279 -3.87 7.17 6.25
CA ARG A 279 -4.28 8.26 7.14
C ARG A 279 -5.06 7.76 8.34
N ASP A 280 -6.03 6.87 8.15
CA ASP A 280 -6.83 6.32 9.26
C ASP A 280 -5.97 5.49 10.22
N ILE A 281 -4.99 4.74 9.71
CA ILE A 281 -4.01 4.01 10.53
C ILE A 281 -3.21 5.00 11.37
N VAL A 282 -2.65 6.05 10.76
CA VAL A 282 -1.83 7.04 11.46
C VAL A 282 -2.64 7.78 12.50
N VAL A 283 -3.86 8.21 12.18
CA VAL A 283 -4.77 8.86 13.15
C VAL A 283 -5.07 7.93 14.32
N GLY A 284 -5.40 6.66 14.06
CA GLY A 284 -5.63 5.67 15.12
C GLY A 284 -4.38 5.38 15.96
N CYS A 285 -3.18 5.50 15.39
CA CYS A 285 -1.93 5.42 16.15
C CYS A 285 -1.71 6.67 17.02
N GLU A 286 -2.01 7.87 16.53
CA GLU A 286 -1.94 9.10 17.31
C GLU A 286 -2.90 9.05 18.52
N GLU A 287 -4.14 8.60 18.32
CA GLU A 287 -5.11 8.43 19.42
C GLU A 287 -4.62 7.46 20.49
N ARG A 288 -4.05 6.31 20.08
CA ARG A 288 -3.42 5.35 21.01
C ARG A 288 -2.21 5.94 21.71
N PHE A 289 -1.41 6.75 21.02
CA PHE A 289 -0.28 7.45 21.62
C PHE A 289 -0.77 8.43 22.69
N GLU A 290 -1.79 9.24 22.44
CA GLU A 290 -2.37 10.14 23.45
C GLU A 290 -2.92 9.37 24.66
N ALA A 291 -3.56 8.22 24.43
CA ALA A 291 -4.01 7.35 25.51
C ALA A 291 -2.85 6.85 26.37
N GLY A 292 -1.78 6.36 25.73
CA GLY A 292 -0.55 5.93 26.41
C GLY A 292 0.10 7.05 27.23
N VAL A 293 0.06 8.31 26.75
CA VAL A 293 0.59 9.46 27.50
C VAL A 293 -0.23 9.71 28.76
N ARG A 294 -1.56 9.67 28.66
CA ARG A 294 -2.47 9.88 29.81
C ARG A 294 -2.33 8.78 30.86
N GLU A 295 -2.13 7.54 30.41
CA GLU A 295 -2.10 6.35 31.27
C GLU A 295 -0.69 6.02 31.79
N GLY A 296 0.34 6.67 31.26
CA GLY A 296 1.74 6.40 31.61
C GLY A 296 2.26 5.07 31.04
N ASP A 297 1.64 4.56 29.98
CA ASP A 297 1.97 3.28 29.35
C ASP A 297 3.04 3.47 28.26
N ALA A 298 4.30 3.28 28.66
CA ALA A 298 5.44 3.39 27.74
C ALA A 298 5.41 2.35 26.61
N GLU A 299 4.82 1.16 26.84
CA GLU A 299 4.73 0.12 25.82
C GLU A 299 3.73 0.50 24.73
N ALA A 300 2.57 1.04 25.11
CA ALA A 300 1.59 1.57 24.17
C ALA A 300 2.16 2.71 23.31
N LEU A 301 2.94 3.60 23.91
CA LEU A 301 3.59 4.70 23.19
C LEU A 301 4.57 4.19 22.12
N VAL A 302 5.44 3.24 22.49
CA VAL A 302 6.42 2.65 21.55
C VAL A 302 5.70 1.88 20.44
N ARG A 303 4.66 1.12 20.79
CA ARG A 303 3.87 0.36 19.83
C ARG A 303 3.22 1.27 18.78
N ALA A 304 2.61 2.37 19.21
CA ALA A 304 2.01 3.34 18.28
C ALA A 304 3.03 3.93 17.29
N VAL A 305 4.25 4.24 17.74
CA VAL A 305 5.34 4.73 16.87
C VAL A 305 5.78 3.67 15.86
N LEU A 306 5.97 2.42 16.30
CA LEU A 306 6.38 1.32 15.42
C LEU A 306 5.30 0.94 14.41
N ASP A 307 4.03 1.01 14.78
CA ASP A 307 2.90 0.73 13.89
C ASP A 307 2.85 1.75 12.74
N ILE A 308 3.12 3.04 13.00
CA ILE A 308 3.22 4.06 11.96
C ILE A 308 4.43 3.79 11.05
N ASP A 309 5.59 3.42 11.59
CA ASP A 309 6.77 3.10 10.78
C ASP A 309 6.52 1.91 9.84
N ALA A 310 5.88 0.85 10.35
CA ALA A 310 5.48 -0.30 9.56
C ALA A 310 4.48 0.07 8.45
N ALA A 311 3.49 0.91 8.77
CA ALA A 311 2.53 1.41 7.79
C ALA A 311 3.24 2.28 6.73
N VAL A 312 4.09 3.22 7.12
CA VAL A 312 4.86 4.03 6.16
C VAL A 312 5.71 3.14 5.24
N ALA A 313 6.39 2.11 5.76
CA ALA A 313 7.21 1.22 4.96
C ALA A 313 6.39 0.39 3.95
N GLN A 314 5.18 -0.02 4.34
CA GLN A 314 4.29 -0.80 3.49
C GLN A 314 3.68 0.03 2.36
N TRP A 315 3.37 1.31 2.61
CA TRP A 315 2.77 2.23 1.63
C TRP A 315 3.81 3.01 0.80
N ALA A 316 5.05 3.19 1.29
CA ALA A 316 6.12 3.89 0.55
C ALA A 316 6.55 3.19 -0.76
N GLY A 317 6.07 1.97 -1.02
CA GLY A 317 6.28 1.24 -2.26
C GLY A 317 5.21 1.48 -3.33
N ASP A 318 4.11 2.18 -3.01
CA ASP A 318 3.11 2.57 -4.00
C ASP A 318 3.56 3.83 -4.73
N THR A 319 3.84 3.70 -6.02
CA THR A 319 4.25 4.79 -6.91
C THR A 319 3.06 5.52 -7.53
N GLU A 320 1.84 5.15 -7.18
CA GLU A 320 0.61 5.69 -7.76
C GLU A 320 0.11 6.82 -6.86
N GLU A 321 0.31 8.06 -7.32
CA GLU A 321 -0.26 9.29 -6.76
C GLU A 321 -0.22 9.39 -5.21
N ASP A 322 0.98 9.33 -4.62
CA ASP A 322 1.19 9.76 -3.23
C ASP A 322 0.92 11.28 -3.17
N GLU A 323 -0.34 11.69 -2.99
CA GLU A 323 -0.79 13.06 -2.68
C GLU A 323 -0.25 13.53 -1.30
N GLY A 324 1.04 13.30 -1.03
CA GLY A 324 1.72 13.67 0.21
C GLY A 324 1.36 12.82 1.44
N GLY A 325 0.62 11.71 1.29
CA GLY A 325 0.18 10.86 2.40
C GLY A 325 1.33 10.23 3.17
N THR A 326 2.34 9.71 2.47
CA THR A 326 3.53 9.09 3.09
C THR A 326 4.42 10.15 3.75
N GLU A 327 4.57 11.33 3.14
CA GLU A 327 5.35 12.42 3.71
C GLU A 327 4.69 13.00 4.98
N TRP A 328 3.37 13.19 4.95
CA TRP A 328 2.59 13.58 6.12
C TRP A 328 2.71 12.55 7.24
N ALA A 329 2.55 11.25 6.95
CA ALA A 329 2.69 10.17 7.92
C ALA A 329 4.09 10.14 8.56
N ARG A 330 5.15 10.34 7.77
CA ARG A 330 6.52 10.51 8.30
C ARG A 330 6.66 11.76 9.17
N GLY A 331 5.95 12.84 8.85
CA GLY A 331 5.88 14.05 9.67
C GLY A 331 5.29 13.77 11.06
N VAL A 332 4.16 13.06 11.09
CA VAL A 332 3.51 12.61 12.33
C VAL A 332 4.45 11.69 13.13
N LEU A 333 5.04 10.67 12.49
CA LEU A 333 6.00 9.76 13.12
C LEU A 333 7.13 10.53 13.83
N ARG A 334 7.77 11.48 13.14
CA ARG A 334 8.84 12.30 13.71
C ARG A 334 8.36 13.12 14.91
N SER A 335 7.14 13.67 14.84
CA SER A 335 6.53 14.40 15.96
C SER A 335 6.34 13.49 17.19
N LEU A 336 5.79 12.29 17.00
CA LEU A 336 5.59 11.33 18.10
C LEU A 336 6.90 10.84 18.70
N VAL A 337 7.94 10.62 17.89
CA VAL A 337 9.30 10.28 18.39
C VAL A 337 9.85 11.39 19.29
N VAL A 338 9.71 12.66 18.89
CA VAL A 338 10.13 13.80 19.72
C VAL A 338 9.35 13.86 21.02
N ARG A 339 8.02 13.67 20.97
CA ARG A 339 7.16 13.66 22.16
C ARG A 339 7.44 12.49 23.09
N LEU A 340 7.71 11.30 22.54
CA LEU A 340 8.15 10.14 23.31
C LEU A 340 9.43 10.46 24.07
N GLY A 341 10.39 11.13 23.42
CA GLY A 341 11.60 11.64 24.07
C GLY A 341 11.33 12.64 25.20
N GLN A 342 10.34 13.53 25.05
CA GLN A 342 9.94 14.48 26.09
C GLN A 342 9.28 13.80 27.30
N VAL A 343 8.41 12.81 27.06
CA VAL A 343 7.78 12.00 28.12
C VAL A 343 8.85 11.18 28.84
N ALA A 344 9.74 10.53 28.11
CA ALA A 344 10.88 9.81 28.66
C ALA A 344 11.81 10.73 29.44
N GLY A 345 12.04 11.97 29.00
CA GLY A 345 12.87 12.95 29.70
C GLY A 345 12.42 13.22 31.15
N ARG A 346 11.12 13.13 31.45
CA ARG A 346 10.60 13.22 32.82
C ARG A 346 10.87 11.95 33.63
N GLY A 347 10.84 10.78 33.00
CA GLY A 347 11.17 9.50 33.64
C GLY A 347 12.67 9.22 33.78
N LEU A 348 13.50 9.89 32.96
CA LEU A 348 14.97 9.79 32.96
C LEU A 348 15.65 10.80 33.90
N ALA A 349 14.90 11.75 34.45
CA ALA A 349 15.40 12.66 35.49
C ALA A 349 15.84 11.85 36.73
N ASP A 350 16.88 12.33 37.44
CA ASP A 350 17.29 11.67 38.69
C ASP A 350 16.08 11.69 39.65
N PRO A 351 15.61 10.52 40.14
CA PRO A 351 14.54 10.47 41.13
C PRO A 351 14.83 11.34 42.36
N ARG A 352 16.10 11.65 42.63
CA ARG A 352 16.52 12.58 43.66
C ARG A 352 16.06 14.01 43.40
N ASP A 353 16.15 14.48 42.15
CA ASP A 353 15.75 15.84 41.78
C ASP A 353 14.23 16.03 41.89
N ALA A 354 13.46 14.98 41.61
CA ALA A 354 12.00 15.01 41.73
C ALA A 354 11.50 14.96 43.19
N LEU A 355 12.19 14.20 44.06
CA LEU A 355 11.79 13.99 45.45
C LEU A 355 12.44 14.98 46.42
N GLY A 356 13.58 15.58 46.06
CA GLY A 356 14.34 16.52 46.89
C GLY A 356 13.50 17.63 47.53
N PRO A 357 12.68 18.37 46.75
CA PRO A 357 11.84 19.45 47.29
C PRO A 357 10.85 19.02 48.38
N ALA A 358 10.46 17.74 48.43
CA ALA A 358 9.56 17.20 49.45
C ALA A 358 10.34 16.51 50.58
N VAL A 359 11.45 15.84 50.28
CA VAL A 359 12.23 15.04 51.23
C VAL A 359 13.17 15.90 52.06
N GLU A 360 13.83 16.89 51.48
CA GLU A 360 14.81 17.74 52.18
C GLU A 360 14.19 18.50 53.38
N PRO A 361 13.01 19.14 53.26
CA PRO A 361 12.36 19.78 54.41
C PRO A 361 11.98 18.77 55.52
N LEU A 362 11.59 17.54 55.15
CA LEU A 362 11.26 16.49 56.12
C LEU A 362 12.51 15.99 56.87
N VAL A 363 13.66 15.96 56.20
CA VAL A 363 14.95 15.67 56.83
C VAL A 363 15.33 16.79 57.83
N GLU A 364 15.11 18.06 57.47
CA GLU A 364 15.33 19.20 58.37
C GLU A 364 14.39 19.17 59.59
N VAL A 365 13.10 18.90 59.39
CA VAL A 365 12.13 18.74 60.48
C VAL A 365 12.54 17.61 61.41
N ARG A 366 12.98 16.46 60.87
CA ARG A 366 13.51 15.35 61.67
C ARG A 366 14.74 15.79 62.48
N ALA A 367 15.66 16.55 61.90
CA ALA A 367 16.85 17.03 62.58
C ALA A 367 16.49 17.96 63.76
N GLU A 368 15.53 18.87 63.57
CA GLU A 368 15.04 19.78 64.61
C GLU A 368 14.31 19.04 65.74
N LEU A 369 13.50 18.03 65.41
CA LEU A 369 12.85 17.16 66.40
C LEU A 369 13.88 16.41 67.26
N ARG A 370 14.97 15.93 66.66
CA ARG A 370 16.08 15.32 67.41
C ARG A 370 16.79 16.32 68.31
N ARG A 371 17.05 17.55 67.81
CA ARG A 371 17.72 18.61 68.56
C ARG A 371 16.92 19.06 69.79
N THR A 372 15.60 19.03 69.69
CA THR A 372 14.67 19.41 70.77
C THR A 372 14.28 18.23 71.68
N GLY A 373 14.90 17.06 71.50
CA GLY A 373 14.70 15.88 72.35
C GLY A 373 13.40 15.10 72.08
N ARG A 374 12.70 15.36 70.96
CA ARG A 374 11.45 14.71 70.56
C ARG A 374 11.73 13.48 69.68
N PHE A 375 12.47 12.51 70.23
CA PHE A 375 12.97 11.36 69.47
C PHE A 375 11.86 10.49 68.85
N GLU A 376 10.79 10.20 69.58
CA GLU A 376 9.62 9.46 69.08
C GLU A 376 9.03 10.06 67.80
N LEU A 377 8.92 11.40 67.72
CA LEU A 377 8.40 12.08 66.53
C LEU A 377 9.42 12.08 65.38
N ALA A 378 10.71 12.16 65.69
CA ALA A 378 11.76 12.05 64.67
C ALA A 378 11.83 10.66 64.04
N ASP A 379 11.55 9.61 64.82
CA ASP A 379 11.49 8.24 64.34
C ASP A 379 10.22 8.00 63.51
N ALA A 380 9.08 8.56 63.90
CA ALA A 380 7.86 8.53 63.07
C ALA A 380 8.07 9.15 61.68
N VAL A 381 8.82 10.25 61.56
CA VAL A 381 9.18 10.86 60.27
C VAL A 381 10.10 9.94 59.45
N ARG A 382 11.06 9.27 60.10
CA ARG A 382 11.95 8.30 59.43
C ARG A 382 11.16 7.11 58.88
N GLU A 383 10.25 6.56 59.67
CA GLU A 383 9.40 5.43 59.27
C GLU A 383 8.46 5.80 58.12
N ALA A 384 7.87 7.00 58.16
CA ALA A 384 7.03 7.50 57.07
C ALA A 384 7.82 7.66 55.75
N LEU A 385 9.04 8.19 55.82
CA LEU A 385 9.92 8.29 54.65
C LEU A 385 10.36 6.90 54.14
N GLN A 386 10.66 5.96 55.04
CA GLN A 386 11.02 4.60 54.68
C GLN A 386 9.85 3.83 54.04
N ALA A 387 8.63 4.01 54.55
CA ALA A 387 7.40 3.47 53.96
C ALA A 387 7.12 4.04 52.56
N ALA A 388 7.57 5.27 52.29
CA ALA A 388 7.53 5.89 50.97
C ALA A 388 8.73 5.49 50.07
N GLY A 389 9.57 4.53 50.50
CA GLY A 389 10.72 4.03 49.74
C GLY A 389 11.96 4.94 49.80
N VAL A 390 12.07 5.82 50.80
CA VAL A 390 13.21 6.71 51.03
C VAL A 390 13.99 6.27 52.26
N GLU A 391 15.21 5.79 52.08
CA GLU A 391 16.11 5.42 53.17
C GLU A 391 16.98 6.60 53.59
N LEU A 392 16.96 6.92 54.89
CA LEU A 392 17.83 7.91 55.51
C LEU A 392 19.10 7.25 56.08
N ARG A 393 20.25 7.87 55.83
CA ARG A 393 21.56 7.52 56.38
C ARG A 393 22.15 8.72 57.09
N ASP A 394 22.34 8.59 58.39
CA ASP A 394 22.98 9.62 59.20
C ASP A 394 24.50 9.53 59.03
N MET A 395 25.13 10.65 58.68
CA MET A 395 26.57 10.80 58.48
C MET A 395 27.11 11.91 59.40
N PRO A 396 28.43 11.97 59.67
CA PRO A 396 29.02 13.04 60.50
C PRO A 396 28.77 14.46 59.98
N ASP A 397 28.54 14.62 58.67
CA ASP A 397 28.26 15.89 57.98
C ASP A 397 26.77 16.19 57.80
N GLY A 398 25.88 15.29 58.25
CA GLY A 398 24.42 15.45 58.15
C GLY A 398 23.70 14.18 57.71
N THR A 399 22.38 14.27 57.52
CA THR A 399 21.57 13.13 57.05
C THR A 399 21.52 13.14 55.52
N ARG A 400 21.94 12.05 54.88
CA ARG A 400 21.77 11.82 53.45
C ARG A 400 20.63 10.85 53.20
N TRP A 401 19.99 10.93 52.04
CA TRP A 401 18.90 10.01 51.69
C TRP A 401 19.12 9.35 50.33
N ARG A 402 18.52 8.17 50.17
CA ARG A 402 18.47 7.46 48.89
C ARG A 402 17.08 6.86 48.70
N ARG A 403 16.64 6.79 47.44
CA ARG A 403 15.45 6.02 47.09
C ARG A 403 15.83 4.55 46.99
N ASP A 404 15.05 3.67 47.61
CA ASP A 404 15.19 2.23 47.41
C ASP A 404 14.62 1.87 46.04
N ARG A 405 15.41 1.17 45.21
CA ARG A 405 14.93 0.71 43.89
C ARG A 405 14.32 -0.68 44.10
N SER A 406 12.99 -0.74 44.16
CA SER A 406 12.24 -1.99 43.98
C SER A 406 12.26 -2.40 42.52
#